data_AF-A0A401GL08-F1
#
_entry.id   AF-A0A401GL08-F1
#
_cell.length_a   1.000
_cell.length_b   1.000
_cell.length_c   1.000
_cell.angle_alpha   90.00
_cell.angle_beta   90.00
_cell.angle_gamma   90.00
#
_symmetry.space_group_name_H-M   'P 1'
#
loop_
_entity.id
_entity.type
_entity.pdbx_description
1 polymer ?
#
loop_
_entity_poly.entity_id
_entity_poly.type
_entity_poly.pdbx_seq_one_letter_code
_entity_poly.pdbx_strand_id
1 'polypeptide(L)'
;MPVVTPKSYGKSIRPSDLQYGIARFFPLSPCSSPPTAVSSESTSRTSSPSVSRSASDLTATSSTGLSSASTLNLNPEPEEVTSSTASTARGIGTQVGTGLPPDILLPVLQAIRRNVAEIRAALARMEVRMVGGSLLVVYEADWPRARAGLRILEEMAARPAHGEMTVEEVEMEDDSEGEEEEEEGDEDDDDEDDDDDDDDDDSRPKPIGPPYVVKLIDFAHTRIVPGRGPDEGVLLGLETVLSLLDGRIDEIRAVS
;
A
#
# COMPACT_ATOMS: atom_id res chain seq x y z
N MET A 1 7.33 3.22 -8.45
CA MET A 1 7.90 4.30 -7.60
C MET A 1 6.92 4.58 -6.47
N PRO A 2 7.39 4.97 -5.27
CA PRO A 2 6.52 5.32 -4.15
C PRO A 2 5.68 6.58 -4.45
N VAL A 3 4.43 6.61 -4.00
CA VAL A 3 3.49 7.72 -4.22
C VAL A 3 3.68 8.79 -3.14
N VAL A 4 4.77 9.56 -3.24
CA VAL A 4 5.06 10.67 -2.32
C VAL A 4 3.94 11.72 -2.39
N THR A 5 3.20 11.88 -1.30
CA THR A 5 2.13 12.88 -1.19
C THR A 5 2.62 14.05 -0.32
N PRO A 6 2.79 15.27 -0.88
CA PRO A 6 3.48 16.36 -0.21
C PRO A 6 2.64 17.01 0.89
N LYS A 7 3.30 17.66 1.87
CA LYS A 7 2.65 18.40 2.97
C LYS A 7 1.71 19.52 2.50
N SER A 8 1.83 19.98 1.25
CA SER A 8 0.88 20.93 0.63
C SER A 8 -0.50 20.29 0.38
N TYR A 9 -0.57 19.03 -0.06
CA TYR A 9 -1.84 18.32 -0.29
C TYR A 9 -2.64 18.19 1.00
N GLY A 10 -1.99 17.79 2.10
CA GLY A 10 -2.61 17.71 3.43
C GLY A 10 -3.07 19.07 4.00
N LYS A 11 -2.54 20.19 3.49
CA LYS A 11 -2.99 21.55 3.83
C LYS A 11 -4.13 22.06 2.94
N SER A 12 -4.35 21.45 1.77
CA SER A 12 -5.38 21.87 0.80
C SER A 12 -6.60 20.95 0.75
N ILE A 13 -6.53 19.75 1.34
CA ILE A 13 -7.65 18.80 1.38
C ILE A 13 -8.80 19.35 2.24
N ARG A 14 -10.03 19.29 1.73
CA ARG A 14 -11.24 19.76 2.44
C ARG A 14 -11.92 18.59 3.15
N PRO A 15 -12.78 18.82 4.17
CA PRO A 15 -13.53 17.76 4.84
C PRO A 15 -14.33 16.84 3.90
N SER A 16 -14.90 17.40 2.82
CA SER A 16 -15.60 16.66 1.75
C SER A 16 -14.72 15.69 0.97
N ASP A 17 -13.41 15.91 0.99
CA ASP A 17 -12.45 15.25 0.12
C ASP A 17 -11.60 14.20 0.88
N LEU A 18 -11.77 14.11 2.21
CA LEU A 18 -11.02 13.19 3.09
C LEU A 18 -11.19 11.72 2.68
N GLN A 19 -12.39 11.35 2.21
CA GLN A 19 -12.67 10.02 1.63
C GLN A 19 -11.73 9.69 0.46
N TYR A 20 -11.48 10.65 -0.44
CA TYR A 20 -10.53 10.48 -1.55
C TYR A 20 -9.07 10.46 -1.06
N GLY A 21 -8.75 11.17 0.02
CA GLY A 21 -7.45 11.08 0.70
C GLY A 21 -7.18 9.68 1.25
N ILE A 22 -8.19 9.07 1.88
CA ILE A 22 -8.13 7.70 2.44
C ILE A 22 -8.11 6.65 1.33
N ALA A 23 -8.91 6.80 0.27
CA ALA A 23 -8.86 5.94 -0.91
C ALA A 23 -7.53 6.05 -1.69
N ARG A 24 -6.85 7.21 -1.63
CA ARG A 24 -5.50 7.42 -2.18
C ARG A 24 -4.41 6.78 -1.32
N PHE A 25 -4.58 6.75 0.01
CA PHE A 25 -3.64 6.10 0.93
C PHE A 25 -3.80 4.58 0.97
N PHE A 26 -5.03 4.08 0.79
CA PHE A 26 -5.39 2.67 0.66
C PHE A 26 -5.96 2.36 -0.74
N PRO A 27 -5.14 2.43 -1.81
CA PRO A 27 -5.58 2.12 -3.17
C PRO A 27 -5.99 0.65 -3.31
N LEU A 28 -7.11 0.42 -3.99
CA LEU A 28 -7.66 -0.90 -4.27
C LEU A 28 -7.18 -1.38 -5.65
N SER A 29 -6.61 -2.58 -5.71
CA SER A 29 -6.30 -3.25 -6.98
C SER A 29 -7.48 -4.13 -7.44
N PRO A 30 -7.97 -4.00 -8.69
CA PRO A 30 -9.09 -4.81 -9.21
C PRO A 30 -8.67 -6.22 -9.67
N CYS A 31 -7.39 -6.58 -9.52
CA CYS A 31 -6.84 -7.86 -9.95
C CYS A 31 -6.58 -8.75 -8.73
N SER A 32 -6.99 -10.02 -8.77
CA SER A 32 -6.79 -10.97 -7.65
C SER A 32 -5.43 -11.68 -7.72
N SER A 33 -4.88 -11.89 -8.93
CA SER A 33 -3.52 -12.41 -9.13
C SER A 33 -2.47 -11.29 -9.01
N PRO A 34 -1.33 -11.53 -8.35
CA PRO A 34 -0.29 -10.52 -8.18
C PRO A 34 0.28 -10.04 -9.53
N PRO A 35 0.81 -8.81 -9.60
CA PRO A 35 1.58 -8.37 -10.76
C PRO A 35 2.81 -9.27 -10.94
N THR A 36 2.76 -10.18 -11.92
CA THR A 36 3.94 -10.97 -12.31
C THR A 36 5.03 -10.01 -12.75
N ALA A 37 6.13 -9.95 -11.99
CA ALA A 37 7.32 -9.22 -12.40
C ALA A 37 7.78 -9.76 -13.76
N VAL A 38 7.89 -8.89 -14.76
CA VAL A 38 8.17 -9.29 -16.14
C VAL A 38 9.65 -9.62 -16.32
N SER A 39 10.02 -10.87 -15.99
CA SER A 39 11.31 -11.45 -16.37
C SER A 39 11.48 -11.45 -17.90
N SER A 40 12.70 -11.17 -18.34
CA SER A 40 13.04 -10.94 -19.73
C SER A 40 12.95 -12.18 -20.61
N GLU A 41 12.65 -11.92 -21.90
CA GLU A 41 13.09 -12.69 -23.07
C GLU A 41 12.57 -14.13 -23.29
N SER A 42 11.91 -14.33 -24.43
CA SER A 42 11.87 -15.62 -25.14
C SER A 42 11.54 -15.40 -26.62
N THR A 43 12.54 -15.64 -27.49
CA THR A 43 12.45 -15.34 -28.93
C THR A 43 11.87 -16.50 -29.74
N SER A 44 10.66 -16.35 -30.27
CA SER A 44 10.12 -17.20 -31.35
C SER A 44 9.25 -16.37 -32.31
N ARG A 45 9.74 -16.02 -33.50
CA ARG A 45 9.81 -16.84 -34.73
C ARG A 45 8.45 -17.13 -35.36
N THR A 46 8.09 -16.24 -36.29
CA THR A 46 6.96 -16.29 -37.22
C THR A 46 6.83 -17.61 -37.99
N SER A 47 5.63 -18.17 -38.04
CA SER A 47 5.19 -19.07 -39.11
C SER A 47 3.67 -18.97 -39.33
N SER A 48 3.25 -19.13 -40.59
CA SER A 48 1.86 -18.98 -41.08
C SER A 48 1.24 -20.37 -41.35
N PRO A 49 0.07 -20.53 -42.01
CA PRO A 49 -1.02 -19.58 -42.30
C PRO A 49 -2.44 -20.11 -41.94
N SER A 50 -3.43 -19.23 -41.85
CA SER A 50 -4.86 -19.61 -41.81
C SER A 50 -5.47 -19.62 -43.21
N VAL A 51 -5.85 -20.80 -43.72
CA VAL A 51 -6.63 -20.95 -44.96
C VAL A 51 -7.85 -21.83 -44.70
N SER A 52 -9.05 -21.25 -44.79
CA SER A 52 -10.30 -21.98 -44.50
C SER A 52 -11.46 -21.61 -45.44
N ARG A 53 -11.64 -22.48 -46.44
CA ARG A 53 -12.92 -22.92 -47.06
C ARG A 53 -13.78 -21.91 -47.86
N SER A 54 -14.13 -22.36 -49.06
CA SER A 54 -15.12 -21.78 -49.98
C SER A 54 -16.46 -22.55 -49.95
N ALA A 55 -17.41 -22.12 -50.81
CA ALA A 55 -18.73 -22.72 -51.10
C ALA A 55 -19.81 -22.47 -50.02
N SER A 56 -20.87 -21.70 -50.30
CA SER A 56 -22.12 -22.07 -51.01
C SER A 56 -23.25 -22.39 -50.00
N ASP A 57 -24.55 -22.18 -50.26
CA ASP A 57 -25.24 -21.96 -51.55
C ASP A 57 -26.40 -20.92 -51.45
N LEU A 58 -27.30 -20.89 -52.45
CA LEU A 58 -28.24 -19.82 -52.80
C LEU A 58 -29.66 -19.96 -52.20
N THR A 59 -30.36 -18.82 -52.05
CA THR A 59 -31.77 -18.52 -52.49
C THR A 59 -32.19 -17.14 -51.92
N ALA A 60 -32.59 -16.12 -52.69
CA ALA A 60 -33.85 -15.92 -53.44
C ALA A 60 -35.10 -15.75 -52.53
N THR A 61 -35.97 -14.73 -52.65
CA THR A 61 -36.10 -13.60 -53.60
C THR A 61 -37.13 -12.57 -53.12
N SER A 62 -36.94 -11.26 -53.40
CA SER A 62 -37.99 -10.20 -53.57
C SER A 62 -38.93 -9.88 -52.38
N SER A 63 -39.61 -8.74 -52.24
CA SER A 63 -39.56 -7.33 -52.72
C SER A 63 -40.48 -6.52 -51.72
N THR A 64 -40.55 -5.20 -51.56
CA THR A 64 -40.57 -3.98 -52.41
C THR A 64 -40.31 -2.74 -51.53
N GLY A 65 -39.96 -1.56 -52.09
CA GLY A 65 -39.99 -0.28 -51.33
C GLY A 65 -39.17 0.88 -51.91
N LEU A 66 -39.83 2.01 -52.23
CA LEU A 66 -39.28 3.23 -52.86
C LEU A 66 -40.06 4.46 -52.31
N SER A 67 -39.54 5.70 -52.19
CA SER A 67 -38.21 6.30 -52.46
C SER A 67 -37.69 6.95 -51.13
N SER A 68 -36.72 7.88 -50.99
CA SER A 68 -35.95 8.83 -51.82
C SER A 68 -34.56 9.01 -51.18
N ALA A 69 -33.43 9.20 -51.88
CA ALA A 69 -33.02 10.19 -52.90
C ALA A 69 -32.51 11.55 -52.34
N SER A 70 -31.18 11.59 -52.12
CA SER A 70 -30.27 12.74 -52.39
C SER A 70 -30.27 13.95 -51.42
N THR A 71 -29.18 14.73 -51.24
CA THR A 71 -27.86 14.75 -51.93
C THR A 71 -26.70 15.14 -50.98
N LEU A 72 -25.46 14.97 -51.47
CA LEU A 72 -24.15 15.12 -50.81
C LEU A 72 -23.65 16.58 -50.63
N ASN A 73 -22.47 16.71 -49.95
CA ASN A 73 -21.43 17.75 -50.11
C ASN A 73 -21.67 19.16 -49.49
N LEU A 74 -20.64 19.95 -49.09
CA LEU A 74 -19.17 19.74 -49.01
C LEU A 74 -18.52 20.72 -47.98
N ASN A 75 -17.31 20.37 -47.52
CA ASN A 75 -16.22 21.17 -46.93
C ASN A 75 -16.48 22.41 -46.02
N PRO A 76 -15.87 22.44 -44.82
CA PRO A 76 -15.19 23.64 -44.32
C PRO A 76 -13.77 23.77 -44.92
N GLU A 77 -13.21 24.99 -44.92
CA GLU A 77 -11.80 25.27 -45.26
C GLU A 77 -11.12 26.12 -44.16
N PRO A 78 -9.78 26.23 -44.14
CA PRO A 78 -9.03 26.24 -42.87
C PRO A 78 -8.51 27.60 -42.41
N GLU A 79 -8.13 27.66 -41.14
CA GLU A 79 -7.18 28.62 -40.57
C GLU A 79 -5.98 27.82 -40.03
N GLU A 80 -4.81 27.95 -40.66
CA GLU A 80 -3.56 27.41 -40.13
C GLU A 80 -2.94 28.40 -39.11
N VAL A 81 -2.63 27.93 -37.91
CA VAL A 81 -1.57 28.54 -37.09
C VAL A 81 -0.63 27.44 -36.62
N THR A 82 0.64 27.58 -36.99
CA THR A 82 1.66 26.55 -36.80
C THR A 82 2.35 26.65 -35.44
N SER A 83 2.62 25.50 -34.82
CA SER A 83 3.74 25.36 -33.88
C SER A 83 4.22 23.91 -33.84
N SER A 84 5.46 23.70 -34.29
CA SER A 84 6.11 22.39 -34.29
C SER A 84 6.55 22.00 -32.89
N THR A 85 6.37 20.73 -32.52
CA THR A 85 7.47 19.82 -32.14
C THR A 85 6.91 18.41 -32.00
N ALA A 86 7.43 17.46 -32.79
CA ALA A 86 7.10 16.05 -32.65
C ALA A 86 8.10 15.37 -31.70
N SER A 87 7.61 14.63 -30.70
CA SER A 87 8.38 13.52 -30.12
C SER A 87 7.46 12.48 -29.48
N THR A 88 7.67 11.23 -29.88
CA THR A 88 7.39 10.01 -29.12
C THR A 88 6.01 9.87 -28.48
N ALA A 89 5.15 9.06 -29.12
CA ALA A 89 4.05 8.39 -28.43
C ALA A 89 4.62 7.42 -27.38
N ARG A 90 4.92 7.95 -26.19
CA ARG A 90 5.48 7.23 -25.06
C ARG A 90 4.47 6.17 -24.62
N GLY A 91 4.85 4.90 -24.78
CA GLY A 91 3.92 3.78 -24.63
C GLY A 91 3.15 3.81 -23.31
N ILE A 92 1.87 3.44 -23.38
CA ILE A 92 1.03 3.22 -22.20
C ILE A 92 1.51 1.92 -21.53
N GLY A 93 2.62 2.02 -20.80
CA GLY A 93 3.04 0.98 -19.89
C GLY A 93 1.96 0.80 -18.84
N THR A 94 1.31 -0.37 -18.84
CA THR A 94 0.32 -0.76 -17.84
C THR A 94 0.97 -0.82 -16.47
N GLN A 95 0.98 0.32 -15.78
CA GLN A 95 1.29 0.41 -14.35
C GLN A 95 0.24 -0.41 -13.60
N VAL A 96 0.53 -1.69 -13.35
CA VAL A 96 -0.31 -2.51 -12.48
C VAL A 96 -0.32 -1.85 -11.11
N GLY A 97 -1.51 -1.65 -10.56
CA GLY A 97 -1.73 -0.68 -9.47
C GLY A 97 -0.90 -0.97 -8.22
N THR A 98 -0.41 0.09 -7.58
CA THR A 98 0.27 0.04 -6.27
C THR A 98 -0.73 -0.20 -5.12
N GLY A 99 -1.78 -0.97 -5.37
CA GLY A 99 -2.86 -1.25 -4.43
C GLY A 99 -2.90 -2.71 -4.03
N LEU A 100 -3.49 -2.97 -2.87
CA LEU A 100 -3.78 -4.33 -2.43
C LEU A 100 -5.12 -4.80 -3.04
N PRO A 101 -5.26 -6.10 -3.36
CA PRO A 101 -6.53 -6.68 -3.80
C PRO A 101 -7.55 -6.70 -2.65
N PRO A 102 -8.86 -6.84 -2.93
CA PRO A 102 -9.90 -6.69 -1.90
C PRO A 102 -9.72 -7.66 -0.74
N ASP A 103 -9.29 -8.88 -1.02
CA ASP A 103 -9.14 -9.98 -0.04
C ASP A 103 -7.93 -9.81 0.90
N ILE A 104 -6.97 -8.95 0.56
CA ILE A 104 -5.88 -8.55 1.47
C ILE A 104 -6.20 -7.19 2.12
N LEU A 105 -6.71 -6.22 1.35
CA LEU A 105 -6.93 -4.87 1.84
C LEU A 105 -8.04 -4.80 2.90
N LEU A 106 -9.11 -5.59 2.74
CA LEU A 106 -10.24 -5.63 3.65
C LEU A 106 -9.87 -6.07 5.09
N PRO A 107 -9.18 -7.22 5.31
CA PRO A 107 -8.74 -7.59 6.66
C PRO A 107 -7.68 -6.64 7.23
N VAL A 108 -6.76 -6.11 6.42
CA VAL A 108 -5.78 -5.09 6.87
C VAL A 108 -6.49 -3.84 7.38
N LEU A 109 -7.46 -3.30 6.63
CA LEU A 109 -8.24 -2.14 7.07
C LEU A 109 -9.06 -2.41 8.33
N GLN A 110 -9.71 -3.58 8.44
CA GLN A 110 -10.46 -3.96 9.64
C GLN A 110 -9.56 -4.08 10.88
N ALA A 111 -8.32 -4.53 10.71
CA ALA A 111 -7.35 -4.66 11.78
C ALA A 111 -6.77 -3.29 12.20
N ILE A 112 -6.37 -2.44 11.24
CA ILE A 112 -6.02 -1.02 11.49
C ILE A 112 -7.14 -0.31 12.25
N ARG A 113 -8.40 -0.47 11.80
CA ARG A 113 -9.60 0.14 12.39
C ARG A 113 -9.84 -0.33 13.83
N ARG A 114 -9.50 -1.57 14.19
CA ARG A 114 -9.51 -2.04 15.59
C ARG A 114 -8.46 -1.30 16.43
N ASN A 115 -7.20 -1.24 16.00
CA ASN A 115 -6.17 -0.56 16.80
C ASN A 115 -6.38 0.96 16.91
N VAL A 116 -6.96 1.62 15.91
CA VAL A 116 -7.37 3.04 16.03
C VAL A 116 -8.49 3.20 17.07
N ALA A 117 -9.42 2.26 17.17
CA ALA A 117 -10.47 2.28 18.19
C ALA A 117 -9.91 2.01 19.60
N GLU A 118 -8.89 1.16 19.72
CA GLU A 118 -8.16 0.89 20.97
C GLU A 118 -7.36 2.13 21.42
N ILE A 119 -6.64 2.81 20.51
CA ILE A 119 -5.94 4.07 20.79
C ILE A 119 -6.94 5.14 21.25
N ARG A 120 -8.10 5.27 20.59
CA ARG A 120 -9.18 6.17 21.04
C ARG A 120 -9.67 5.79 22.45
N ALA A 121 -9.90 4.51 22.72
CA ALA A 121 -10.40 4.02 24.01
C ALA A 121 -9.39 4.21 25.15
N ALA A 122 -8.09 4.13 24.87
CA ALA A 122 -7.02 4.46 25.80
C ALA A 122 -7.01 5.97 26.10
N LEU A 123 -6.96 6.82 25.06
CA LEU A 123 -6.93 8.27 25.22
C LEU A 123 -8.19 8.85 25.88
N ALA A 124 -9.37 8.25 25.66
CA ALA A 124 -10.60 8.63 26.34
C ALA A 124 -10.57 8.41 27.87
N ARG A 125 -9.60 7.63 28.38
CA ARG A 125 -9.33 7.42 29.82
C ARG A 125 -8.16 8.26 30.34
N MET A 126 -7.46 9.00 29.47
CA MET A 126 -6.26 9.76 29.83
C MET A 126 -6.55 11.26 29.87
N GLU A 127 -6.31 11.88 31.02
CA GLU A 127 -6.42 13.33 31.17
C GLU A 127 -5.16 14.03 30.63
N VAL A 128 -5.01 14.04 29.30
CA VAL A 128 -3.93 14.70 28.58
C VAL A 128 -4.48 15.82 27.69
N ARG A 129 -3.62 16.74 27.25
CA ARG A 129 -3.83 17.55 26.04
C ARG A 129 -2.65 17.39 25.11
N MET A 130 -2.92 17.16 23.82
CA MET A 130 -1.91 16.84 22.81
C MET A 130 -2.05 17.77 21.61
N VAL A 131 -1.01 18.57 21.35
CA VAL A 131 -0.94 19.46 20.19
C VAL A 131 0.09 18.91 19.21
N GLY A 132 -0.28 18.78 17.93
CA GLY A 132 0.65 18.34 16.89
C GLY A 132 1.01 16.85 16.89
N GLY A 133 0.38 16.04 17.75
CA GLY A 133 0.53 14.58 17.74
C GLY A 133 0.02 13.96 16.44
N SER A 134 0.74 12.94 15.93
CA SER A 134 0.44 12.30 14.64
C SER A 134 0.06 10.83 14.82
N LEU A 135 -0.93 10.36 14.04
CA LEU A 135 -1.24 8.93 13.90
C LEU A 135 -0.46 8.38 12.71
N LEU A 136 0.58 7.58 12.98
CA LEU A 136 1.36 6.87 11.98
C LEU A 136 0.70 5.54 11.64
N VAL A 137 0.48 5.29 10.35
CA VAL A 137 0.04 4.01 9.80
C VAL A 137 1.05 3.55 8.74
N VAL A 138 1.52 2.32 8.85
CA VAL A 138 2.37 1.64 7.87
C VAL A 138 1.69 0.32 7.52
N TYR A 139 1.73 -0.11 6.26
CA TYR A 139 1.24 -1.43 5.84
C TYR A 139 2.11 -2.02 4.73
N GLU A 140 2.16 -3.34 4.66
CA GLU A 140 2.86 -4.06 3.60
C GLU A 140 2.05 -4.01 2.29
N ALA A 141 2.69 -3.57 1.21
CA ALA A 141 2.08 -3.42 -0.11
C ALA A 141 2.48 -4.55 -1.08
N ASP A 142 3.48 -5.37 -0.74
CA ASP A 142 3.76 -6.63 -1.43
C ASP A 142 2.71 -7.69 -1.09
N TRP A 143 2.08 -8.30 -2.09
CA TRP A 143 0.91 -9.17 -1.86
C TRP A 143 1.30 -10.52 -1.21
N PRO A 144 2.38 -11.21 -1.61
CA PRO A 144 2.91 -12.37 -0.88
C PRO A 144 3.20 -12.07 0.60
N ARG A 145 3.98 -11.01 0.90
CA ARG A 145 4.34 -10.64 2.27
C ARG A 145 3.13 -10.22 3.10
N ALA A 146 2.20 -9.44 2.54
CA ALA A 146 0.96 -9.07 3.23
C ALA A 146 0.08 -10.29 3.56
N ARG A 147 -0.03 -11.28 2.65
CA ARG A 147 -0.73 -12.56 2.93
C ARG A 147 -0.03 -13.39 4.01
N ALA A 148 1.29 -13.39 4.05
CA ALA A 148 2.06 -14.10 5.07
C ALA A 148 1.92 -13.43 6.45
N GLY A 149 2.09 -12.10 6.53
CA GLY A 149 1.89 -11.32 7.75
C GLY A 149 0.47 -11.44 8.30
N LEU A 150 -0.57 -11.48 7.44
CA LEU A 150 -1.96 -11.70 7.89
C LEU A 150 -2.15 -13.04 8.61
N ARG A 151 -1.48 -14.12 8.16
CA ARG A 151 -1.52 -15.42 8.84
C ARG A 151 -0.80 -15.40 10.18
N ILE A 152 0.37 -14.74 10.24
CA ILE A 152 1.14 -14.57 11.48
C ILE A 152 0.32 -13.77 12.51
N LEU A 153 -0.35 -12.70 12.07
CA LEU A 153 -1.23 -11.89 12.91
C LEU A 153 -2.46 -12.67 13.41
N GLU A 154 -3.05 -13.53 12.57
CA GLU A 154 -4.15 -14.41 12.94
C GLU A 154 -3.71 -15.48 13.96
N GLU A 155 -2.52 -16.07 13.78
CA GLU A 155 -1.94 -17.02 14.73
C GLU A 155 -1.62 -16.35 16.08
N MET A 156 -0.98 -15.17 16.06
CA MET A 156 -0.71 -14.37 17.27
C MET A 156 -1.99 -14.00 18.01
N ALA A 157 -3.09 -13.73 17.30
CA ALA A 157 -4.40 -13.46 17.90
C ALA A 157 -5.15 -14.74 18.38
N ALA A 158 -4.77 -15.91 17.87
CA ALA A 158 -5.32 -17.21 18.27
C ALA A 158 -4.57 -17.84 19.46
N ARG A 159 -3.29 -17.51 19.67
CA ARG A 159 -2.55 -17.84 20.88
C ARG A 159 -3.22 -17.15 22.09
N PRO A 160 -3.63 -17.88 23.14
CA PRO A 160 -4.28 -17.26 24.29
C PRO A 160 -3.31 -16.35 25.04
N ALA A 161 -3.78 -15.18 25.47
CA ALA A 161 -2.97 -14.17 26.15
C ALA A 161 -2.55 -14.61 27.58
N HIS A 162 -1.50 -15.42 27.65
CA HIS A 162 -0.73 -15.74 28.84
C HIS A 162 0.68 -15.16 28.69
N GLY A 163 1.18 -14.50 29.73
CA GLY A 163 2.54 -13.97 29.74
C GLY A 163 2.61 -12.49 29.36
N GLU A 164 2.87 -11.68 30.37
CA GLU A 164 3.73 -10.51 30.27
C GLU A 164 5.08 -10.97 29.69
N MET A 165 5.59 -10.31 28.64
CA MET A 165 6.83 -10.71 27.97
C MET A 165 8.04 -10.33 28.84
N THR A 166 8.48 -11.26 29.68
CA THR A 166 9.75 -11.16 30.40
C THR A 166 10.92 -11.25 29.42
N VAL A 167 12.02 -10.57 29.76
CA VAL A 167 13.19 -10.38 28.87
C VAL A 167 14.11 -11.61 28.78
N GLU A 168 13.58 -12.81 28.98
CA GLU A 168 14.33 -14.05 29.21
C GLU A 168 14.18 -15.09 28.06
N GLU A 169 13.35 -14.83 27.04
CA GLU A 169 13.19 -15.69 25.85
C GLU A 169 14.02 -15.21 24.64
N VAL A 170 15.24 -14.69 24.88
CA VAL A 170 16.18 -14.24 23.82
C VAL A 170 17.43 -15.14 23.75
N GLU A 171 17.64 -16.02 24.73
CA GLU A 171 18.78 -16.93 24.82
C GLU A 171 18.33 -18.39 24.59
N MET A 172 19.26 -19.22 24.07
CA MET A 172 19.03 -20.55 23.45
C MET A 172 18.40 -20.47 22.04
N GLU A 173 18.98 -20.99 20.95
CA GLU A 173 20.16 -21.87 20.80
C GLU A 173 20.97 -21.46 19.53
N ASP A 174 22.28 -21.24 19.69
CA ASP A 174 23.29 -21.68 18.72
C ASP A 174 24.56 -22.04 19.51
N ASP A 175 25.21 -23.14 19.16
CA ASP A 175 26.14 -23.87 20.05
C ASP A 175 27.38 -24.32 19.28
N SER A 176 28.55 -23.75 19.62
CA SER A 176 29.84 -24.13 19.06
C SER A 176 30.97 -23.78 20.03
N GLU A 177 31.31 -24.74 20.89
CA GLU A 177 32.47 -24.71 21.81
C GLU A 177 33.79 -24.36 21.08
N GLY A 178 34.70 -23.63 21.74
CA GLY A 178 35.87 -23.01 21.08
C GLY A 178 37.15 -22.77 21.89
N GLU A 179 37.25 -23.32 23.12
CA GLU A 179 38.45 -23.35 23.98
C GLU A 179 39.00 -21.99 24.52
N GLU A 180 39.92 -22.08 25.49
CA GLU A 180 40.37 -21.02 26.40
C GLU A 180 41.81 -20.55 26.08
N GLU A 181 42.17 -19.29 26.39
CA GLU A 181 43.46 -18.97 27.05
C GLU A 181 43.45 -17.53 27.63
N GLU A 182 44.08 -17.34 28.80
CA GLU A 182 44.28 -16.04 29.46
C GLU A 182 45.70 -15.52 29.19
N GLU A 183 45.87 -14.23 28.84
CA GLU A 183 47.15 -13.53 29.10
C GLU A 183 46.90 -12.02 29.36
N GLU A 184 47.44 -11.48 30.45
CA GLU A 184 47.44 -10.03 30.73
C GLU A 184 48.66 -9.37 30.05
N GLY A 185 48.42 -8.30 29.29
CA GLY A 185 49.45 -7.45 28.66
C GLY A 185 49.08 -5.97 28.81
N ASP A 186 50.08 -5.10 28.94
CA ASP A 186 49.95 -3.73 29.47
C ASP A 186 50.36 -2.64 28.46
N GLU A 187 49.96 -1.40 28.75
CA GLU A 187 50.37 -0.10 28.15
C GLU A 187 50.04 0.23 26.67
N ASP A 188 49.19 1.26 26.52
CA ASP A 188 49.12 2.37 25.53
C ASP A 188 49.79 2.29 24.13
N ASP A 189 49.01 2.60 23.07
CA ASP A 189 49.36 3.69 22.11
C ASP A 189 48.09 4.25 21.38
N ASP A 190 48.22 5.40 20.70
CA ASP A 190 47.15 6.21 20.08
C ASP A 190 46.62 5.70 18.70
N ASP A 191 45.44 6.25 18.29
CA ASP A 191 44.88 6.41 16.93
C ASP A 191 44.90 5.24 15.91
N GLU A 192 43.72 4.81 15.42
CA GLU A 192 43.36 4.86 13.97
C GLU A 192 41.84 4.60 13.73
N ASP A 193 41.37 4.91 12.52
CA ASP A 193 39.97 5.18 12.11
C ASP A 193 38.84 4.23 12.61
N ASP A 194 37.78 4.85 13.15
CA ASP A 194 36.46 4.25 13.42
C ASP A 194 35.64 4.14 12.11
N ASP A 195 36.16 3.36 11.14
CA ASP A 195 35.37 2.86 10.01
C ASP A 195 34.40 1.79 10.56
N ASP A 196 33.23 2.27 11.03
CA ASP A 196 32.09 1.46 11.48
C ASP A 196 31.50 0.69 10.27
N ASP A 197 32.20 -0.39 9.89
CA ASP A 197 31.92 -1.26 8.75
C ASP A 197 30.67 -2.09 9.05
N ASP A 198 29.51 -1.43 8.89
CA ASP A 198 28.15 -1.97 9.04
C ASP A 198 27.92 -3.05 7.96
N ASP A 199 28.54 -4.22 8.17
CA ASP A 199 28.65 -5.36 7.25
C ASP A 199 27.27 -5.95 6.96
N ASP A 200 26.60 -5.32 5.99
CA ASP A 200 25.19 -5.50 5.62
C ASP A 200 24.96 -6.89 5.01
N ASP A 201 24.93 -7.91 5.88
CA ASP A 201 24.48 -9.28 5.61
C ASP A 201 22.97 -9.33 5.33
N ASP A 202 22.55 -8.58 4.31
CA ASP A 202 21.22 -8.61 3.69
C ASP A 202 20.99 -9.91 2.89
N SER A 203 21.84 -10.93 3.09
CA SER A 203 21.69 -12.27 2.53
C SER A 203 20.60 -13.07 3.26
N ARG A 204 20.38 -12.79 4.56
CA ARG A 204 19.33 -13.42 5.35
C ARG A 204 17.97 -12.75 5.09
N PRO A 205 16.92 -13.50 4.69
CA PRO A 205 15.65 -12.91 4.28
C PRO A 205 14.92 -12.23 5.46
N LYS A 206 15.03 -10.90 5.52
CA LYS A 206 14.47 -10.03 6.59
C LYS A 206 13.04 -10.47 6.99
N PRO A 207 12.81 -10.80 8.28
CA PRO A 207 11.67 -11.61 8.73
C PRO A 207 10.31 -10.98 8.43
N ILE A 208 9.29 -11.82 8.24
CA ILE A 208 7.93 -11.37 7.89
C ILE A 208 7.24 -10.84 9.15
N GLY A 209 7.37 -9.53 9.35
CA GLY A 209 6.67 -8.79 10.41
C GLY A 209 5.14 -8.72 10.20
N PRO A 210 4.43 -8.05 11.13
CA PRO A 210 2.99 -7.85 10.99
C PRO A 210 2.66 -7.06 9.72
N PRO A 211 1.50 -7.33 9.07
CA PRO A 211 1.17 -6.78 7.75
C PRO A 211 0.82 -5.30 7.79
N TYR A 212 0.69 -4.73 8.98
CA TYR A 212 0.57 -3.28 9.24
C TYR A 212 1.05 -2.94 10.65
N VAL A 213 1.29 -1.65 10.89
CA VAL A 213 1.58 -1.05 12.19
C VAL A 213 0.78 0.24 12.32
N VAL A 214 0.14 0.45 13.48
CA VAL A 214 -0.48 1.73 13.86
C VAL A 214 0.20 2.24 15.14
N LYS A 215 0.72 3.47 15.14
CA LYS A 215 1.35 4.10 16.30
C LYS A 215 0.91 5.56 16.44
N LEU A 216 0.80 6.03 17.68
CA LEU A 216 0.67 7.46 17.99
C LEU A 216 2.07 8.02 18.29
N ILE A 217 2.41 9.16 17.69
CA ILE A 217 3.74 9.78 17.78
C ILE A 217 3.65 11.31 17.99
N ASP A 218 4.78 12.00 18.04
CA ASP A 218 4.93 13.47 18.19
C ASP A 218 4.43 14.04 19.53
N PHE A 219 4.82 13.43 20.65
CA PHE A 219 4.43 13.84 21.99
C PHE A 219 5.07 15.14 22.53
N ALA A 220 5.94 15.81 21.75
CA ALA A 220 6.73 16.97 22.20
C ALA A 220 5.91 18.16 22.71
N HIS A 221 4.63 18.26 22.34
CA HIS A 221 3.69 19.26 22.87
C HIS A 221 2.46 18.62 23.55
N THR A 222 2.64 17.44 24.13
CA THR A 222 1.65 16.77 25.00
C THR A 222 1.89 17.12 26.47
N ARG A 223 0.80 17.28 27.25
CA ARG A 223 0.86 17.55 28.69
C ARG A 223 -0.25 16.78 29.42
N ILE A 224 0.08 16.22 30.58
CA ILE A 224 -0.91 15.64 31.50
C ILE A 224 -1.62 16.80 32.22
N VAL A 225 -2.95 16.74 32.34
CA VAL A 225 -3.82 17.79 32.90
C VAL A 225 -4.92 17.21 33.81
N PRO A 226 -4.57 16.69 35.00
CA PRO A 226 -5.54 15.99 35.87
C PRO A 226 -6.75 16.86 36.24
N GLY A 227 -7.92 16.23 36.35
CA GLY A 227 -9.20 16.88 36.63
C GLY A 227 -9.79 17.69 35.47
N ARG A 228 -9.35 17.49 34.22
CA ARG A 228 -9.85 18.18 33.01
C ARG A 228 -10.50 17.26 31.98
N GLY A 229 -10.65 15.96 32.25
CA GLY A 229 -11.15 14.98 31.30
C GLY A 229 -10.23 14.79 30.08
N PRO A 230 -10.65 14.00 29.09
CA PRO A 230 -9.85 13.67 27.90
C PRO A 230 -9.70 14.85 26.93
N ASP A 231 -8.89 14.66 25.89
CA ASP A 231 -8.74 15.63 24.80
C ASP A 231 -9.81 15.42 23.72
N GLU A 232 -10.94 16.12 23.84
CA GLU A 232 -12.06 16.09 22.90
C GLU A 232 -11.65 16.38 21.44
N GLY A 233 -10.61 17.20 21.23
CA GLY A 233 -10.12 17.52 19.89
C GLY A 233 -9.41 16.33 19.23
N VAL A 234 -8.64 15.59 20.03
CA VAL A 234 -7.99 14.34 19.59
C VAL A 234 -9.01 13.23 19.40
N LEU A 235 -9.98 13.09 20.32
CA LEU A 235 -11.04 12.08 20.20
C LEU A 235 -11.89 12.29 18.93
N LEU A 236 -12.29 13.54 18.64
CA LEU A 236 -12.99 13.89 17.40
C LEU A 236 -12.16 13.58 16.14
N GLY A 237 -10.84 13.82 16.19
CA GLY A 237 -9.91 13.44 15.13
C GLY A 237 -9.90 11.93 14.88
N LEU A 238 -9.80 11.12 15.94
CA LEU A 238 -9.80 9.65 15.85
C LEU A 238 -11.17 9.09 15.43
N GLU A 239 -12.28 9.70 15.85
CA GLU A 239 -13.63 9.35 15.38
C GLU A 239 -13.84 9.68 13.90
N THR A 240 -13.25 10.76 13.42
CA THR A 240 -13.21 11.08 11.99
C THR A 240 -12.42 10.03 11.21
N VAL A 241 -11.25 9.60 11.71
CA VAL A 241 -10.46 8.52 11.09
C VAL A 241 -11.22 7.19 11.08
N LEU A 242 -11.87 6.81 12.20
CA LEU A 242 -12.69 5.60 12.26
C LEU A 242 -13.85 5.63 11.24
N SER A 243 -14.55 6.77 11.13
CA SER A 243 -15.64 6.96 10.17
C SER A 243 -15.17 6.83 8.72
N LEU A 244 -13.97 7.34 8.40
CA LEU A 244 -13.36 7.22 7.07
C LEU A 244 -12.87 5.80 6.76
N LEU A 245 -12.33 5.09 7.76
CA LEU A 245 -11.93 3.68 7.63
C LEU A 245 -13.17 2.80 7.41
N ASP A 246 -14.26 3.01 8.15
CA ASP A 246 -15.51 2.28 7.97
C ASP A 246 -16.12 2.51 6.58
N GLY A 247 -16.18 3.77 6.12
CA GLY A 247 -16.60 4.10 4.76
C GLY A 247 -15.75 3.40 3.69
N ARG A 248 -14.42 3.40 3.85
CA ARG A 248 -13.51 2.72 2.91
C ARG A 248 -13.62 1.19 2.94
N ILE A 249 -13.91 0.61 4.11
CA ILE A 249 -14.20 -0.82 4.28
C ILE A 249 -15.48 -1.20 3.51
N ASP A 250 -16.53 -0.38 3.60
CA ASP A 250 -17.80 -0.65 2.92
C ASP A 250 -17.73 -0.40 1.40
N GLU A 251 -16.94 0.58 0.93
CA GLU A 251 -16.59 0.73 -0.49
C GLU A 251 -15.97 -0.55 -1.07
N ILE A 252 -15.03 -1.18 -0.34
CA ILE A 252 -14.33 -2.38 -0.80
C ILE A 252 -15.25 -3.61 -0.75
N ARG A 253 -16.10 -3.73 0.28
CA ARG A 253 -17.15 -4.76 0.35
C ARG A 253 -18.15 -4.68 -0.79
N ALA A 254 -18.44 -3.49 -1.31
CA ALA A 254 -19.35 -3.30 -2.44
C ALA A 254 -18.73 -3.68 -3.81
N VAL A 255 -17.42 -3.99 -3.85
CA VAL A 255 -16.64 -4.34 -5.06
C VAL A 255 -16.14 -5.80 -5.01
N SER A 256 -16.36 -6.51 -3.91
CA SER A 256 -15.88 -7.88 -3.65
C SER A 256 -16.95 -8.95 -3.90
#